data_AF-A0AA47P415-F1
#
_entry.id   AF-A0AA47P415-F1
#
_cell.length_a   1.000
_cell.length_b   1.000
_cell.length_c   1.000
_cell.angle_alpha   90.00
_cell.angle_beta   90.00
_cell.angle_gamma   90.00
#
_symmetry.space_group_name_H-M   'P 1'
#
loop_
_entity.id
_entity.type
_entity.pdbx_description
1 polymer ?
#
loop_
_entity_poly.entity_id
_entity_poly.type
_entity_poly.pdbx_seq_one_letter_code
_entity_poly.pdbx_strand_id
1 'polypeptide(L)'
;MRISTSKSESMVLNRKRVECTLRGGDEILPQVEEFKYLGVLFTSEGRMEREIDRRIGAASAVMRTLHGSVVVKRELSQKAKLSIYQSIFVPALTYGHELWVVTERTRLRVQAAEMSFLHRVAGLSLRDRVRSSVIREELGVDPLLLRIERSQMRWLGHLVRMPPGRLPGEVFRACPTGRRPRGRPKTRWRDYWRISTSTV
;
A
#
# COMPACT_ATOMS: atom_id res chain seq x y z
N MET A 1 2.49 -24.12 22.64
CA MET A 1 2.92 -22.70 22.45
C MET A 1 2.41 -21.90 23.64
N ARG A 2 3.28 -21.19 24.37
CA ARG A 2 2.89 -20.35 25.52
C ARG A 2 2.74 -18.91 25.02
N ILE A 3 1.55 -18.32 25.17
CA ILE A 3 1.23 -16.97 24.68
C ILE A 3 1.32 -15.99 25.85
N SER A 4 2.01 -14.86 25.65
CA SER A 4 2.03 -13.76 26.62
C SER A 4 0.80 -12.88 26.40
N THR A 5 -0.17 -12.97 27.28
CA THR A 5 -1.44 -12.22 27.24
C THR A 5 -1.21 -10.71 27.27
N SER A 6 -0.26 -10.24 28.08
CA SER A 6 0.15 -8.83 28.16
C SER A 6 0.74 -8.23 26.89
N LYS A 7 1.14 -9.06 25.92
CA LYS A 7 1.75 -8.64 24.64
C LYS A 7 0.92 -9.04 23.43
N SER A 8 -0.27 -9.59 23.66
CA SER A 8 -1.10 -10.17 22.60
C SER A 8 -2.43 -9.45 22.54
N GLU A 9 -2.83 -9.11 21.32
CA GLU A 9 -4.13 -8.53 21.03
C GLU A 9 -4.87 -9.45 20.06
N SER A 10 -6.19 -9.41 20.09
CA SER A 10 -7.04 -10.14 19.17
C SER A 10 -7.71 -9.19 18.18
N MET A 11 -7.91 -9.65 16.94
CA MET A 11 -8.64 -8.90 15.93
C MET A 11 -9.61 -9.84 15.22
N VAL A 12 -10.87 -9.40 15.11
CA VAL A 12 -11.89 -10.09 14.32
C VAL A 12 -12.03 -9.38 12.99
N LEU A 13 -11.80 -10.10 11.89
CA LEU A 13 -11.99 -9.59 10.54
C LEU A 13 -13.45 -9.79 10.10
N ASN A 14 -14.26 -8.74 10.17
CA ASN A 14 -15.65 -8.78 9.71
C ASN A 14 -16.14 -7.40 9.24
N ARG A 15 -17.17 -7.39 8.39
CA ARG A 15 -17.80 -6.14 7.91
C ARG A 15 -18.62 -5.45 8.98
N LYS A 16 -19.21 -6.23 9.89
CA LYS A 16 -19.91 -5.73 11.07
C LYS A 16 -19.01 -5.99 12.26
N ARG A 17 -19.01 -5.08 13.23
CA ARG A 17 -18.34 -5.32 14.51
C ARG A 17 -18.94 -6.57 15.14
N VAL A 18 -18.07 -7.52 15.44
CA VAL A 18 -18.40 -8.75 16.15
C VAL A 18 -17.45 -8.84 17.31
N GLU A 19 -18.01 -9.01 18.50
CA GLU A 19 -17.23 -9.26 19.70
C GLU A 19 -16.93 -10.75 19.79
N CYS A 20 -15.65 -11.08 19.90
CA CYS A 20 -15.15 -12.44 20.06
C CYS A 20 -14.18 -12.44 21.23
N THR A 21 -14.59 -13.07 22.32
CA THR A 21 -13.74 -13.19 23.50
C THR A 21 -12.73 -14.31 23.29
N LEU A 22 -11.48 -13.96 23.05
CA LEU A 22 -10.36 -14.92 23.02
C LEU A 22 -9.66 -14.94 24.38
N ARG A 23 -9.38 -16.14 24.89
CA ARG A 23 -8.65 -16.34 26.14
C ARG A 23 -7.26 -16.91 25.88
N GLY A 24 -6.25 -16.36 26.54
CA GLY A 24 -4.89 -16.90 26.59
C GLY A 24 -4.61 -17.43 28.01
N GLY A 25 -4.86 -18.71 28.26
CA GLY A 25 -4.91 -19.21 29.64
C GLY A 25 -6.14 -18.64 30.37
N ASP A 26 -5.93 -18.04 31.55
CA ASP A 26 -7.01 -17.48 32.37
C ASP A 26 -7.37 -16.02 32.03
N GLU A 27 -6.56 -15.35 31.21
CA GLU A 27 -6.77 -13.94 30.86
C GLU A 27 -7.45 -13.76 29.50
N ILE A 28 -8.27 -12.70 29.39
CA ILE A 28 -8.95 -12.31 28.15
C ILE A 28 -8.01 -11.41 27.35
N LEU A 29 -7.82 -11.72 26.06
CA LEU A 29 -7.06 -10.87 25.16
C LEU A 29 -7.90 -9.66 24.73
N PRO A 30 -7.35 -8.43 24.78
CA PRO A 30 -8.07 -7.26 24.30
C PRO A 30 -8.36 -7.40 22.79
N GLN A 31 -9.59 -7.08 22.39
CA GLN A 31 -9.98 -7.05 20.99
C GLN A 31 -9.79 -5.64 20.42
N VAL A 32 -8.99 -5.53 19.35
CA VAL A 32 -8.66 -4.25 18.71
C VAL A 32 -9.26 -4.14 17.32
N GLU A 33 -9.60 -2.91 16.92
CA GLU A 33 -10.08 -2.60 15.56
C GLU A 33 -8.95 -2.29 14.59
N GLU A 34 -7.79 -1.89 15.12
CA GLU A 34 -6.58 -1.60 14.35
C GLU A 34 -5.40 -2.32 14.96
N PHE A 35 -4.59 -2.96 14.11
CA PHE A 35 -3.43 -3.72 14.55
C PHE A 35 -2.28 -3.48 13.60
N LYS A 36 -1.12 -3.12 14.14
CA LYS A 36 0.09 -2.89 13.34
C LYS A 36 0.99 -4.11 13.41
N TYR A 37 1.17 -4.78 12.28
CA TYR A 37 2.04 -5.95 12.17
C TYR A 37 3.09 -5.74 11.07
N LEU A 38 4.35 -5.95 11.44
CA LEU A 38 5.51 -5.73 10.54
C LEU A 38 5.45 -4.37 9.82
N GLY A 39 5.02 -3.34 10.53
CA GLY A 39 4.90 -1.99 9.99
C GLY A 39 3.64 -1.70 9.17
N VAL A 40 2.84 -2.70 8.80
CA VAL A 40 1.57 -2.55 8.05
C VAL A 40 0.39 -2.48 9.01
N LEU A 41 -0.52 -1.53 8.79
CA LEU A 41 -1.76 -1.39 9.55
C LEU A 41 -2.85 -2.29 8.98
N PHE A 42 -3.42 -3.13 9.83
CA PHE A 42 -4.60 -3.94 9.56
C PHE A 42 -5.80 -3.33 10.27
N THR A 43 -6.96 -3.40 9.63
CA THR A 43 -8.23 -2.96 10.20
C THR A 43 -9.18 -4.14 10.30
N SER A 44 -10.02 -4.17 11.33
CA SER A 44 -11.06 -5.20 11.54
C SER A 44 -12.02 -5.32 10.35
N GLU A 45 -12.25 -4.23 9.62
CA GLU A 45 -13.07 -4.23 8.40
C GLU A 45 -12.39 -4.89 7.18
N GLY A 46 -11.08 -5.17 7.25
CA GLY A 46 -10.26 -5.64 6.14
C GLY A 46 -10.05 -4.59 5.04
N ARG A 47 -10.12 -3.30 5.39
CA ARG A 47 -9.86 -2.17 4.49
C ARG A 47 -8.39 -1.76 4.54
N MET A 48 -7.84 -1.40 3.39
CA MET A 48 -6.44 -0.99 3.25
C MET A 48 -6.29 0.52 3.13
N GLU A 49 -7.40 1.25 3.01
CA GLU A 49 -7.40 2.70 2.85
C GLU A 49 -6.61 3.37 3.98
N ARG A 50 -6.85 3.03 5.24
CA ARG A 50 -6.10 3.62 6.37
C ARG A 50 -4.59 3.37 6.28
N GLU A 51 -4.16 2.20 5.82
CA GLU A 51 -2.72 1.93 5.61
C GLU A 51 -2.16 2.76 4.45
N ILE A 52 -2.89 2.88 3.34
CA ILE A 52 -2.48 3.73 2.21
C ILE A 52 -2.35 5.19 2.66
N ASP A 53 -3.29 5.70 3.45
CA ASP A 53 -3.26 7.05 4.03
C ASP A 53 -2.01 7.25 4.88
N ARG A 54 -1.69 6.26 5.71
CA ARG A 54 -0.51 6.24 6.56
C ARG A 54 0.78 6.32 5.74
N ARG A 55 0.84 5.62 4.60
CA ARG A 55 2.01 5.63 3.70
C ARG A 55 2.14 6.94 2.93
N ILE A 56 1.04 7.50 2.45
CA ILE A 56 1.01 8.84 1.86
C ILE A 56 1.45 9.88 2.90
N GLY A 57 1.00 9.75 4.14
CA GLY A 57 1.43 10.60 5.25
C GLY A 57 2.93 10.51 5.51
N ALA A 58 3.50 9.29 5.52
CA ALA A 58 4.93 9.07 5.66
C ALA A 58 5.73 9.71 4.52
N ALA A 59 5.31 9.50 3.27
CA ALA A 59 5.95 10.11 2.10
C ALA A 59 5.84 11.64 2.12
N SER A 60 4.70 12.17 2.58
CA SER A 60 4.49 13.61 2.76
C SER A 60 5.40 14.19 3.85
N ALA A 61 5.67 13.46 4.94
CA ALA A 61 6.61 13.87 5.97
C ALA A 61 8.06 13.92 5.44
N VAL A 62 8.45 12.94 4.62
CA VAL A 62 9.73 12.95 3.89
C VAL A 62 9.82 14.18 3.00
N MET A 63 8.79 14.43 2.18
CA MET A 63 8.74 15.60 1.30
C MET A 63 8.86 16.93 2.06
N ARG A 64 8.14 17.09 3.18
CA ARG A 64 8.25 18.30 4.02
C ARG A 64 9.66 18.51 4.56
N THR A 65 10.28 17.44 5.06
CA THR A 65 11.64 17.48 5.63
C THR A 65 12.67 17.87 4.58
N LEU A 66 12.53 17.33 3.36
CA LEU A 66 13.47 17.56 2.26
C LEU A 66 13.17 18.83 1.45
N HIS A 67 12.04 19.50 1.70
CA HIS A 67 11.57 20.60 0.86
C HIS A 67 12.63 21.70 0.71
N GLY A 68 13.04 22.29 1.84
CA GLY A 68 13.97 23.43 1.87
C GLY A 68 15.44 23.06 1.66
N SER A 69 15.83 21.82 1.97
CA SER A 69 17.23 21.36 1.92
C SER A 69 17.60 20.67 0.62
N VAL A 70 16.63 20.10 -0.10
CA VAL A 70 16.89 19.31 -1.30
C VAL A 70 15.99 19.73 -2.45
N VAL A 71 14.67 19.67 -2.27
CA VAL A 71 13.75 19.67 -3.43
C VAL A 71 13.74 21.03 -4.12
N VAL A 72 13.72 22.13 -3.37
CA VAL A 72 13.70 23.49 -3.94
C VAL A 72 15.08 24.11 -4.16
N LYS A 73 16.16 23.47 -3.69
CA LYS A 73 17.52 23.99 -3.82
C LYS A 73 17.96 24.00 -5.28
N ARG A 74 18.45 25.15 -5.76
CA ARG A 74 18.86 25.34 -7.17
C ARG A 74 20.25 24.77 -7.44
N GLU A 75 21.05 24.66 -6.39
CA GLU A 75 22.42 24.15 -6.39
C GLU A 75 22.46 22.64 -6.64
N LEU A 76 21.37 21.93 -6.37
CA LEU A 76 21.26 20.50 -6.59
C LEU A 76 20.71 20.20 -7.99
N SER A 77 21.40 19.32 -8.70
CA SER A 77 20.93 18.83 -10.01
C SER A 77 19.61 18.06 -9.88
N GLN A 78 18.79 18.08 -10.94
CA GLN A 78 17.58 17.27 -11.00
C GLN A 78 17.87 15.78 -10.78
N LYS A 79 18.99 15.27 -11.32
CA LYS A 79 19.45 13.89 -11.11
C LYS A 79 19.66 13.55 -9.64
N ALA A 80 20.27 14.44 -8.85
CA ALA A 80 20.45 14.24 -7.42
C ALA A 80 19.11 14.22 -6.67
N LYS A 81 18.20 15.15 -6.99
CA LYS A 81 16.85 15.20 -6.41
C LYS A 81 16.04 13.94 -6.72
N LEU A 82 16.14 13.44 -7.96
CA LEU A 82 15.49 12.22 -8.40
C LEU A 82 16.09 10.97 -7.75
N SER A 83 17.39 10.94 -7.48
CA SER A 83 18.01 9.86 -6.70
C SER A 83 17.42 9.78 -5.29
N ILE A 84 17.21 10.94 -4.64
CA ILE A 84 16.57 11.02 -3.33
C ILE A 84 15.09 10.62 -3.38
N TYR A 85 14.37 11.01 -4.44
CA TYR A 85 13.01 10.54 -4.71
C TYR A 85 12.96 9.01 -4.76
N GLN A 86 13.84 8.38 -5.53
CA GLN A 86 13.87 6.93 -5.72
C GLN A 86 14.28 6.15 -4.46
N SER A 87 15.18 6.71 -3.65
CA SER A 87 15.76 6.03 -2.48
C SER A 87 15.03 6.27 -1.16
N ILE A 88 14.35 7.41 -1.01
CA ILE A 88 13.67 7.76 0.25
C ILE A 88 12.16 7.88 0.06
N PHE A 89 11.71 8.72 -0.88
CA PHE A 89 10.29 9.02 -1.03
C PHE A 89 9.50 7.79 -1.52
N VAL A 90 9.98 7.15 -2.59
CA VAL A 90 9.30 5.98 -3.17
C VAL A 90 9.19 4.83 -2.16
N PRO A 91 10.25 4.38 -1.46
CA PRO A 91 10.11 3.32 -0.46
C PRO A 91 9.20 3.69 0.72
N ALA A 92 9.19 4.95 1.15
CA ALA A 92 8.27 5.41 2.21
C ALA A 92 6.80 5.29 1.77
N LEU A 93 6.50 5.62 0.51
CA LEU A 93 5.16 5.54 -0.07
C LEU A 93 4.75 4.10 -0.39
N THR A 94 5.65 3.28 -0.95
CA THR A 94 5.30 1.96 -1.50
C THR A 94 5.55 0.81 -0.53
N TYR A 95 5.85 1.03 0.74
CA TYR A 95 6.04 -0.11 1.64
C TYR A 95 4.77 -0.97 1.75
N GLY A 96 4.88 -2.28 1.48
CA GLY A 96 3.79 -3.25 1.55
C GLY A 96 2.80 -3.20 0.39
N HIS A 97 3.11 -2.46 -0.68
CA HIS A 97 2.23 -2.29 -1.84
C HIS A 97 1.93 -3.59 -2.59
N GLU A 98 2.76 -4.62 -2.45
CA GLU A 98 2.57 -5.95 -3.04
C GLU A 98 1.22 -6.57 -2.64
N LEU A 99 0.71 -6.22 -1.46
CA LEU A 99 -0.53 -6.72 -0.90
C LEU A 99 -1.72 -5.75 -1.08
N TRP A 100 -1.50 -4.55 -1.64
CA TRP A 100 -2.57 -3.57 -1.79
C TRP A 100 -3.64 -3.99 -2.79
N VAL A 101 -4.90 -3.72 -2.46
CA VAL A 101 -5.99 -3.71 -3.44
C VAL A 101 -6.01 -2.35 -4.13
N VAL A 102 -5.50 -2.29 -5.36
CA VAL A 102 -5.35 -1.05 -6.12
C VAL A 102 -6.68 -0.68 -6.79
N THR A 103 -7.53 0.03 -6.04
CA THR A 103 -8.76 0.64 -6.60
C THR A 103 -8.44 1.95 -7.33
N GLU A 104 -9.34 2.45 -8.18
CA GLU A 104 -9.18 3.77 -8.81
C GLU A 104 -8.90 4.90 -7.81
N ARG A 105 -9.58 4.87 -6.65
CA ARG A 105 -9.31 5.83 -5.57
C ARG A 105 -7.88 5.70 -5.06
N THR A 106 -7.35 4.49 -4.93
CA THR A 106 -5.95 4.26 -4.56
C THR A 106 -5.00 4.80 -5.62
N ARG A 107 -5.28 4.51 -6.91
CA ARG A 107 -4.45 4.95 -8.06
C ARG A 107 -4.29 6.47 -8.07
N LEU A 108 -5.42 7.19 -7.99
CA LEU A 108 -5.44 8.66 -7.99
C LEU A 108 -4.64 9.25 -6.82
N ARG A 109 -4.70 8.63 -5.64
CA ARG A 109 -4.01 9.13 -4.44
C ARG A 109 -2.51 8.89 -4.48
N VAL A 110 -2.09 7.72 -4.97
CA VAL A 110 -0.67 7.42 -5.20
C VAL A 110 -0.10 8.36 -6.26
N GLN A 111 -0.83 8.57 -7.35
CA GLN A 111 -0.45 9.51 -8.40
C GLN A 111 -0.35 10.95 -7.87
N ALA A 112 -1.31 11.39 -7.06
CA ALA A 112 -1.24 12.72 -6.44
C ALA A 112 -0.01 12.87 -5.53
N ALA A 113 0.30 11.84 -4.72
CA ALA A 113 1.49 11.85 -3.86
C ALA A 113 2.78 11.92 -4.68
N GLU A 114 2.93 11.07 -5.71
CA GLU A 114 4.06 11.09 -6.65
C GLU A 114 4.22 12.47 -7.29
N MET A 115 3.15 12.97 -7.92
CA MET A 115 3.20 14.23 -8.66
C MET A 115 3.50 15.41 -7.74
N SER A 116 3.08 15.37 -6.47
CA SER A 116 3.43 16.41 -5.51
C SER A 116 4.96 16.57 -5.32
N PHE A 117 5.72 15.48 -5.44
CA PHE A 117 7.18 15.54 -5.38
C PHE A 117 7.75 16.00 -6.72
N LEU A 118 7.32 15.37 -7.82
CA LEU A 118 7.86 15.62 -9.16
C LEU A 118 7.64 17.07 -9.64
N HIS A 119 6.47 17.66 -9.38
CA HIS A 119 6.22 19.08 -9.70
C HIS A 119 7.27 19.99 -9.06
N ARG A 120 7.61 19.75 -7.79
CA ARG A 120 8.57 20.58 -7.06
C ARG A 120 10.01 20.38 -7.54
N VAL A 121 10.37 19.15 -7.92
CA VAL A 121 11.67 18.86 -8.57
C VAL A 121 11.78 19.57 -9.91
N ALA A 122 10.71 19.59 -10.70
CA ALA A 122 10.62 20.31 -11.96
C ALA A 122 10.52 21.84 -11.80
N GLY A 123 10.35 22.35 -10.57
CA GLY A 123 10.15 23.79 -10.32
C GLY A 123 8.78 24.30 -10.77
N LEU A 124 7.81 23.41 -10.99
CA LEU A 124 6.47 23.73 -11.48
C LEU A 124 5.49 23.89 -10.31
N SER A 125 4.58 24.84 -10.47
CA SER A 125 3.41 25.03 -9.64
C SER A 125 2.19 24.33 -10.26
N LEU A 126 1.12 24.20 -9.47
CA LEU A 126 -0.17 23.71 -10.00
C LEU A 126 -0.83 24.69 -10.97
N ARG A 127 -0.41 25.97 -10.98
CA ARG A 127 -0.96 27.01 -11.87
C ARG A 127 -0.46 26.86 -13.30
N ASP A 128 0.68 26.20 -13.49
CA ASP A 128 1.28 26.01 -14.81
C ASP A 128 0.51 24.99 -15.66
N ARG A 129 -0.41 24.21 -15.03
CA ARG A 129 -1.31 23.25 -15.70
C ARG A 129 -0.60 22.26 -16.64
N VAL A 130 0.68 22.01 -16.41
CA VAL A 130 1.47 21.04 -17.17
C VAL A 130 0.95 19.63 -16.87
N ARG A 131 0.75 18.84 -17.92
CA ARG A 131 0.24 17.47 -17.80
C ARG A 131 1.25 16.60 -17.05
N SER A 132 0.76 15.74 -16.16
CA SER A 132 1.62 14.82 -15.40
C SER A 132 2.44 13.87 -16.27
N SER A 133 1.99 13.55 -17.49
CA SER A 133 2.77 12.74 -18.45
C SER A 133 4.02 13.48 -18.92
N VAL A 134 3.89 14.77 -19.24
CA VAL A 134 5.00 15.62 -19.73
C VAL A 134 6.05 15.76 -18.64
N ILE A 135 5.65 16.03 -17.40
CA ILE A 135 6.58 16.15 -16.27
C ILE A 135 7.39 14.86 -16.05
N ARG A 136 6.73 13.70 -16.18
CA ARG A 136 7.40 12.41 -16.04
C ARG A 136 8.38 12.15 -17.19
N GLU A 137 8.01 12.51 -18.41
CA GLU A 137 8.87 12.40 -19.59
C GLU A 137 10.10 13.30 -19.48
N GLU A 138 9.93 14.58 -19.13
CA GLU A 138 11.02 15.54 -18.91
C GLU A 138 11.99 15.09 -17.81
N LEU A 139 11.47 14.51 -16.72
CA LEU A 139 12.28 14.00 -15.62
C LEU A 139 12.82 12.57 -15.87
N GLY A 140 12.41 11.90 -16.94
CA GLY A 140 12.78 10.51 -17.22
C GLY A 140 12.32 9.51 -16.15
N VAL A 141 11.12 9.70 -15.58
CA VAL A 141 10.57 8.88 -14.49
C VAL A 141 9.36 8.08 -14.94
N ASP A 142 9.45 6.75 -14.84
CA ASP A 142 8.31 5.85 -15.03
C ASP A 142 7.20 6.15 -13.99
N PRO A 143 5.91 6.12 -14.38
CA PRO A 143 4.80 6.24 -13.42
C PRO A 143 4.93 5.24 -12.27
N LEU A 144 4.83 5.72 -11.03
CA LEU A 144 4.97 4.89 -9.83
C LEU A 144 3.97 3.73 -9.78
N LEU A 145 2.78 3.91 -10.34
CA LEU A 145 1.78 2.84 -10.47
C LEU A 145 2.31 1.64 -11.26
N LEU A 146 3.10 1.85 -12.31
CA LEU A 146 3.71 0.74 -13.06
C LEU A 146 4.70 -0.04 -12.21
N ARG A 147 5.48 0.66 -11.36
CA ARG A 147 6.38 0.00 -10.40
C ARG A 147 5.60 -0.83 -9.38
N ILE A 148 4.47 -0.33 -8.91
CA ILE A 148 3.58 -1.04 -8.00
C ILE A 148 3.04 -2.31 -8.66
N GLU A 149 2.48 -2.18 -9.86
CA GLU A 149 1.92 -3.30 -10.63
C GLU A 149 2.98 -4.37 -10.94
N ARG A 150 4.19 -3.96 -11.39
CA ARG A 150 5.30 -4.89 -11.63
C ARG A 150 5.67 -5.70 -10.39
N SER A 151 5.71 -5.05 -9.22
CA SER A 151 6.07 -5.73 -7.96
C SER A 151 4.96 -6.66 -7.48
N GLN A 152 3.69 -6.26 -7.65
CA GLN A 152 2.56 -7.13 -7.35
C GLN A 152 2.51 -8.36 -8.27
N MET A 153 2.84 -8.21 -9.55
CA MET A 153 2.94 -9.33 -10.49
C MET A 153 4.09 -10.28 -10.14
N ARG A 154 5.25 -9.75 -9.72
CA ARG A 154 6.35 -10.59 -9.20
C ARG A 154 5.89 -11.38 -7.98
N TRP A 155 5.21 -10.73 -7.03
CA TRP A 155 4.67 -11.39 -5.84
C TRP A 155 3.64 -12.47 -6.19
N LEU A 156 2.72 -12.19 -7.11
CA LEU A 156 1.78 -13.18 -7.62
C LEU A 156 2.52 -14.40 -8.21
N GLY A 157 3.55 -14.17 -9.02
CA GLY A 157 4.40 -15.23 -9.55
C GLY A 157 5.05 -16.08 -8.44
N HIS A 158 5.52 -15.44 -7.36
CA HIS A 158 6.04 -16.16 -6.20
C HIS A 158 4.96 -17.01 -5.51
N LEU A 159 3.75 -16.48 -5.33
CA LEU A 159 2.63 -17.22 -4.72
C LEU A 159 2.24 -18.45 -5.55
N VAL A 160 2.18 -18.32 -6.88
CA VAL A 160 1.82 -19.41 -7.79
C VAL A 160 2.86 -20.52 -7.80
N ARG A 161 4.15 -20.17 -7.78
CA ARG A 161 5.25 -21.15 -7.74
C ARG A 161 5.53 -21.73 -6.35
N MET A 162 4.83 -21.26 -5.31
CA MET A 162 5.13 -21.64 -3.94
C MET A 162 4.70 -23.09 -3.67
N PRO A 163 5.59 -23.95 -3.12
CA PRO A 163 5.28 -25.35 -2.85
C PRO A 163 4.16 -25.48 -1.79
N PRO A 164 3.49 -26.65 -1.73
CA PRO A 164 2.54 -26.95 -0.65
C PRO A 164 3.23 -26.90 0.72
N GLY A 165 2.47 -26.67 1.80
CA GLY A 165 2.99 -26.52 3.16
C GLY A 165 3.38 -25.09 3.53
N ARG A 166 3.45 -24.16 2.57
CA ARG A 166 3.73 -22.74 2.86
C ARG A 166 2.44 -21.94 3.01
N LEU A 167 2.21 -21.42 4.22
CA LEU A 167 1.02 -20.67 4.59
C LEU A 167 0.59 -19.58 3.59
N PRO A 168 1.48 -18.70 3.05
CA PRO A 168 1.03 -17.67 2.11
C PRO A 168 0.43 -18.24 0.83
N GLY A 169 1.04 -19.30 0.29
CA GLY A 169 0.56 -19.99 -0.91
C GLY A 169 -0.74 -20.75 -0.63
N GLU A 170 -0.88 -21.38 0.53
CA GLU A 170 -2.10 -22.07 0.96
C GLU A 170 -3.26 -21.10 1.16
N VAL A 171 -3.06 -20.01 1.90
CA VAL A 171 -4.07 -18.95 2.07
C VAL A 171 -4.43 -18.32 0.73
N PHE A 172 -3.46 -18.10 -0.15
CA PHE A 172 -3.72 -17.59 -1.49
C PHE A 172 -4.56 -18.56 -2.34
N ARG A 173 -4.42 -19.88 -2.18
CA ARG A 173 -5.22 -20.89 -2.90
C ARG A 173 -6.55 -21.19 -2.22
N ALA A 174 -6.66 -20.97 -0.92
CA ALA A 174 -7.85 -21.25 -0.12
C ALA A 174 -9.09 -20.55 -0.68
N CYS A 175 -10.22 -21.25 -0.59
CA CYS A 175 -11.55 -20.78 -0.94
C CYS A 175 -12.43 -20.92 0.32
N PRO A 176 -12.49 -19.89 1.18
CA PRO A 176 -13.27 -19.97 2.40
C PRO A 176 -14.75 -20.19 2.09
N THR A 177 -15.43 -20.97 2.91
CA THR A 177 -16.86 -21.24 2.80
C THR A 177 -17.67 -19.96 3.04
N GLY A 178 -18.68 -19.72 2.19
CA GLY A 178 -19.54 -18.53 2.27
C GLY A 178 -19.83 -17.90 0.92
N ARG A 179 -20.92 -17.12 0.85
CA ARG A 179 -21.32 -16.40 -0.38
C ARG A 179 -20.92 -14.94 -0.29
N ARG A 180 -20.50 -14.36 -1.43
CA ARG A 180 -20.32 -12.91 -1.51
C ARG A 180 -21.69 -12.24 -1.48
N PRO A 181 -21.85 -11.11 -0.77
CA PRO A 181 -23.09 -10.37 -0.77
C PRO A 181 -23.37 -9.79 -2.16
N ARG A 182 -24.67 -9.66 -2.49
CA ARG A 182 -25.14 -9.06 -3.74
C ARG A 182 -24.78 -7.57 -3.80
N GLY A 183 -24.72 -7.01 -5.01
CA GLY A 183 -24.42 -5.59 -5.26
C GLY A 183 -22.92 -5.36 -5.50
N ARG A 184 -22.32 -4.42 -4.77
CA ARG A 184 -20.91 -4.01 -4.90
C ARG A 184 -20.06 -4.59 -3.76
N PRO A 185 -19.67 -5.89 -3.80
CA PRO A 185 -18.78 -6.45 -2.79
C PRO A 185 -17.39 -5.79 -2.88
N LYS A 186 -16.68 -5.70 -1.74
CA LYS A 186 -15.29 -5.23 -1.70
C LYS A 186 -14.44 -6.05 -2.68
N THR A 187 -13.62 -5.39 -3.50
CA THR A 187 -12.66 -6.02 -4.42
C THR A 187 -11.62 -6.78 -3.59
N ARG A 188 -11.35 -8.03 -3.95
CA ARG A 188 -10.27 -8.82 -3.34
C ARG A 188 -8.99 -8.61 -4.12
N TRP A 189 -7.85 -8.79 -3.45
CA TRP A 189 -6.54 -8.80 -4.11
C TRP A 189 -6.48 -9.79 -5.28
N ARG A 190 -7.07 -10.98 -5.13
CA ARG A 190 -7.17 -11.98 -6.20
C ARG A 190 -8.08 -11.56 -7.36
N ASP A 191 -9.15 -10.80 -7.09
CA ASP A 191 -10.08 -10.36 -8.14
C ASP A 191 -9.43 -9.31 -9.04
N TYR A 192 -8.58 -8.46 -8.47
CA TYR A 192 -7.84 -7.43 -9.20
C TYR A 192 -7.02 -8.04 -10.36
N TRP A 193 -6.32 -9.15 -10.11
CA TRP A 193 -5.53 -9.82 -11.14
C TRP A 193 -6.32 -10.67 -12.12
N ARG A 194 -7.48 -11.19 -11.71
CA ARG A 194 -8.36 -11.92 -12.62
C ARG A 194 -8.99 -10.98 -13.66
N ILE A 195 -9.26 -9.73 -13.31
CA ILE A 195 -9.84 -8.74 -14.22
C ILE A 195 -8.79 -8.26 -15.24
N SER A 196 -7.54 -8.06 -14.83
CA SER A 196 -6.47 -7.59 -15.72
C SER A 196 -6.00 -8.63 -16.75
N THR A 197 -6.21 -9.92 -16.50
CA THR A 197 -5.85 -11.01 -17.43
C THR A 197 -6.96 -11.36 -18.43
N SER A 198 -8.14 -10.76 -18.32
CA SER A 198 -9.26 -10.96 -19.25
C SER A 198 -9.36 -9.86 -20.32
N THR A 199 -8.36 -8.97 -20.38
CA THR A 199 -8.25 -7.90 -21.39
C THR A 199 -6.98 -8.06 -22.25
N VAL A 200 -6.46 -9.29 -22.35
CA VAL A 200 -5.43 -9.68 -23.32
C VAL A 200 -5.94 -10.89 -24.08
#